data_AF-A0A6N9VIY1-F1
#
_entry.id   AF-A0A6N9VIY1-F1
#
_cell.length_a   1.000
_cell.length_b   1.000
_cell.length_c   1.000
_cell.angle_alpha   90.00
_cell.angle_beta   90.00
_cell.angle_gamma   90.00
#
_symmetry.space_group_name_H-M   'P 1'
#
loop_
_entity.id
_entity.type
_entity.pdbx_description
1 polymer ?
#
loop_
_entity_poly.entity_id
_entity_poly.type
_entity_poly.pdbx_seq_one_letter_code
_entity_poly.pdbx_strand_id
1 'polypeptide(L)' 'REDEPEDAEDWVLLATWRCGEEVKQLDQGIISWLIRRTDLASLRFDRAYLWVDM' A
#
# COMPACT_ATOMS: atom_id res chain seq x y z
N ARG A 1 -10.59 0.10 25.88
CA ARG A 1 -10.92 0.79 24.61
C ARG A 1 -9.99 0.16 23.59
N GLU A 2 -10.46 -0.94 23.02
CA GLU A 2 -9.75 -1.71 22.03
C GLU A 2 -10.39 -1.30 20.71
N ASP A 3 -9.87 -0.21 20.13
CA ASP A 3 -10.17 0.20 18.76
C ASP A 3 -9.51 -0.85 17.84
N GLU A 4 -10.20 -1.99 17.64
CA GLU A 4 -9.88 -2.98 16.61
C GLU A 4 -10.05 -2.37 15.21
N PRO A 5 -9.27 -2.81 14.21
CA PRO A 5 -8.97 -2.01 13.04
C PRO A 5 -10.06 -2.14 11.97
N GLU A 6 -11.25 -1.59 12.22
CA GLU A 6 -12.29 -1.45 11.19
C GLU A 6 -11.76 -0.74 9.92
N ASP A 7 -10.72 0.10 10.07
CA ASP A 7 -10.05 0.75 8.94
C ASP A 7 -9.04 -0.13 8.18
N ALA A 8 -8.43 -1.14 8.81
CA ALA A 8 -7.42 -1.97 8.12
C ALA A 8 -8.06 -3.02 7.20
N GLU A 9 -9.28 -3.49 7.51
CA GLU A 9 -10.03 -4.42 6.66
C GLU A 9 -10.47 -3.80 5.32
N ASP A 10 -10.41 -2.48 5.23
CA ASP A 10 -10.87 -1.73 4.07
C ASP A 10 -9.76 -1.52 3.03
N TRP A 11 -8.49 -1.69 3.39
CA TRP A 11 -7.37 -1.53 2.47
C TRP A 11 -6.95 -2.87 1.85
N VAL A 12 -6.81 -2.87 0.52
CA VAL A 12 -6.38 -4.01 -0.28
C VAL A 12 -4.99 -3.71 -0.85
N LEU A 13 -4.06 -4.65 -0.67
CA LEU A 13 -2.74 -4.59 -1.29
C LEU A 13 -2.86 -4.95 -2.78
N LEU A 14 -2.45 -4.04 -3.65
CA LEU A 14 -2.42 -4.25 -5.11
C LEU A 14 -1.11 -4.87 -5.56
N ALA A 15 0.00 -4.33 -5.09
CA ALA A 15 1.34 -4.77 -5.46
C ALA A 15 2.35 -4.36 -4.38
N THR A 16 3.46 -5.08 -4.35
CA THR A 16 4.64 -4.72 -3.56
C THR A 16 5.85 -4.77 -4.46
N TRP A 17 6.65 -3.71 -4.44
CA TRP A 17 7.96 -3.66 -5.07
C TRP A 17 9.03 -3.51 -3.99
N ARG A 18 9.93 -4.49 -3.94
CA ARG A 18 11.13 -4.42 -3.10
C ARG A 18 12.19 -3.67 -3.88
N CYS A 19 12.58 -2.49 -3.40
CA CYS A 19 13.71 -1.78 -3.97
C CYS A 19 14.99 -2.58 -3.66
N GLY A 20 15.50 -3.27 -4.68
CA GLY A 20 16.82 -3.91 -4.62
C GLY A 20 17.95 -2.88 -4.73
N GLU A 21 19.20 -3.36 -4.80
CA GLU A 21 20.42 -2.54 -4.92
C GLU A 21 20.41 -1.48 -6.04
N GLU A 22 19.49 -1.56 -6.99
CA GLU A 22 19.35 -0.61 -8.10
C GLU A 22 18.81 0.77 -7.67
N VAL A 23 18.20 0.91 -6.49
CA VAL A 23 17.67 2.19 -6.00
C VAL A 23 18.53 2.70 -4.84
N LYS A 24 19.64 3.38 -5.18
CA LYS A 24 20.66 3.90 -4.25
C LYS A 24 20.17 4.87 -3.16
N GLN A 25 18.90 5.29 -3.17
CA GLN A 25 18.34 6.26 -2.22
C GLN A 25 17.36 5.62 -1.22
N LEU A 26 16.92 4.39 -1.47
CA LEU A 26 16.00 3.65 -0.62
C LEU A 26 16.73 2.36 -0.22
N ASP A 27 17.70 2.48 0.70
CA ASP A 27 18.38 1.34 1.30
C ASP A 27 17.30 0.36 1.81
N GLN A 28 17.08 -0.74 1.09
CA GLN A 28 16.10 -1.79 1.41
C GLN A 28 14.62 -1.38 1.49
N GLY A 29 14.22 -0.28 0.85
CA GLY A 29 12.84 0.20 0.94
C GLY A 29 11.80 -0.75 0.31
N ILE A 30 10.68 -0.98 0.99
CA ILE A 30 9.53 -1.72 0.44
C ILE A 30 8.46 -0.73 0.04
N ILE A 31 8.18 -0.65 -1.26
CA ILE A 31 7.10 0.15 -1.80
C ILE A 31 5.87 -0.73 -1.95
N SER A 32 4.77 -0.37 -1.27
CA SER A 32 3.49 -1.07 -1.35
C SER A 32 2.41 -0.14 -1.89
N TRP A 33 1.66 -0.62 -2.89
CA TRP A 33 0.48 0.08 -3.40
C TRP A 33 -0.77 -0.50 -2.76
N LEU A 34 -1.55 0.35 -2.10
CA LEU A 34 -2.77 0.01 -1.38
C LEU A 34 -3.96 0.73 -2.02
N ILE A 35 -5.16 0.19 -1.89
CA ILE A 35 -6.40 0.86 -2.34
C ILE A 35 -7.55 0.48 -1.41
N ARG A 36 -8.54 1.35 -1.22
CA ARG A 36 -9.77 0.96 -0.52
C ARG A 36 -10.54 -0.10 -1.33
N ARG A 37 -11.15 -1.06 -0.65
CA ARG A 37 -11.91 -2.16 -1.27
C ARG A 37 -13.08 -1.66 -2.13
N THR A 38 -13.73 -0.58 -1.70
CA THR A 38 -14.82 0.10 -2.41
C THR A 38 -14.35 0.77 -3.71
N ASP A 39 -13.18 1.40 -3.68
CA ASP A 39 -12.55 2.01 -4.86
C ASP A 39 -12.05 0.93 -5.83
N LEU A 40 -11.53 -0.20 -5.32
CA LEU A 40 -11.16 -1.35 -6.13
C LEU A 40 -12.37 -1.95 -6.87
N ALA A 41 -13.49 -2.16 -6.16
CA ALA A 41 -14.72 -2.65 -6.76
C ALA A 41 -15.27 -1.70 -7.84
N SER A 42 -14.98 -0.40 -7.70
CA SER A 42 -15.35 0.65 -8.66
C SER A 42 -14.29 0.91 -9.73
N LEU A 43 -13.21 0.13 -9.77
CA LEU A 43 -12.06 0.27 -10.68
C LEU A 43 -11.39 1.66 -10.66
N ARG A 44 -11.45 2.35 -9.52
CA ARG A 44 -10.90 3.70 -9.31
C ARG A 44 -9.44 3.63 -8.88
N PHE A 45 -8.60 3.09 -9.76
CA PHE A 45 -7.16 2.97 -9.49
C PHE A 45 -6.44 4.33 -9.36
N ASP A 46 -7.10 5.43 -9.73
CA ASP A 46 -6.63 6.80 -9.46
C ASP A 46 -6.49 7.11 -7.96
N ARG A 47 -7.14 6.32 -7.10
CA ARG A 47 -7.12 6.46 -5.63
C ARG A 47 -6.15 5.50 -4.93
N ALA A 48 -5.24 4.87 -5.68
CA ALA A 48 -4.22 4.01 -5.07
C ALA A 48 -3.27 4.85 -4.20
N TYR A 49 -3.02 4.37 -3.00
CA TYR A 49 -2.10 4.95 -2.02
C TYR A 49 -0.74 4.27 -2.09
N LEU A 50 0.33 5.06 -2.02
CA LEU A 50 1.70 4.57 -1.97
C LEU A 50 2.18 4.58 -0.52
N TRP A 51 2.57 3.42 -0.01
CA TRP A 51 3.21 3.29 1.28
C TRP A 51 4.65 2.83 1.09
N VAL A 52 5.59 3.51 1.75
CA VAL A 52 7.03 3.21 1.68
C VAL A 52 7.50 2.85 3.08
N ASP A 53 7.95 1.61 3.24
CA ASP A 53 8.70 1.15 4.40
C ASP A 53 10.18 1.44 4.15
N MET A 54 10.86 2.05 5.13
CA MET A 54 12.30 2.34 5.12
C MET A 54 12.98 1.66 6.29
#